data_AF-X5PNC8-F1
#
_entry.id   AF-X5PNC8-F1
#
_cell.length_a   1.000
_cell.length_b   1.000
_cell.length_c   1.000
_cell.angle_alpha   90.00
_cell.angle_beta   90.00
_cell.angle_gamma   90.00
#
_symmetry.space_group_name_H-M   'P 1'
#
loop_
_entity.id
_entity.type
_entity.pdbx_description
1 polymer ?
#
loop_
_entity_poly.entity_id
_entity_poly.type
_entity_poly.pdbx_seq_one_letter_code
_entity_poly.pdbx_strand_id
1 'polypeptide(L)'
;MISLKEAWEVIMQSALAKFMMAGSVLAALQAAQPAFAASCNWSAKMEEDEGGSVLTASVCGGPKADAHLMLVCFDKPVLSYDLGGAGQQLEPGISASFTFKGGDKSVTKKLDLEAMYNYFTAELSKDDPLLGLLRGKGDVTVTADKYGENSFPLTGSSAAIGKVLAQCGKGSAGEAD
;
A
#
# COMPACT_ATOMS: atom_id res chain seq x y z
N MET A 1 26.56 32.85 -44.91
CA MET A 1 26.05 32.81 -43.53
C MET A 1 24.68 33.46 -43.52
N ILE A 2 23.63 32.63 -43.57
CA ILE A 2 22.28 32.93 -43.08
C ILE A 2 21.97 31.75 -42.14
N SER A 3 21.50 32.10 -40.95
CA SER A 3 21.41 31.26 -39.76
C SER A 3 20.29 30.22 -39.87
N LEU A 4 20.61 28.97 -39.50
CA LEU A 4 19.82 27.75 -39.68
C LEU A 4 18.61 27.58 -38.72
N LYS A 5 18.20 28.62 -37.99
CA LYS A 5 17.32 28.47 -36.82
C LYS A 5 15.99 29.21 -36.88
N GLU A 6 15.66 29.78 -38.02
CA GLU A 6 14.33 30.33 -38.32
C GLU A 6 13.82 29.67 -39.61
N ALA A 7 13.95 28.34 -39.77
CA ALA A 7 13.21 27.34 -38.98
C ALA A 7 11.73 27.70 -38.77
N TRP A 8 11.19 28.39 -39.77
CA TRP A 8 9.79 28.59 -40.05
C TRP A 8 9.29 27.30 -40.70
N GLU A 9 9.01 26.24 -39.95
CA GLU A 9 7.72 25.97 -39.29
C GLU A 9 6.48 26.06 -40.18
N VAL A 10 6.55 26.66 -41.37
CA VAL A 10 5.36 26.92 -42.21
C VAL A 10 5.40 26.15 -43.52
N ILE A 11 6.54 25.62 -43.94
CA ILE A 11 6.58 24.74 -45.12
C ILE A 11 6.17 23.30 -44.76
N MET A 12 6.23 22.92 -43.48
CA MET A 12 5.98 21.54 -43.05
C MET A 12 4.51 21.25 -42.64
N GLN A 13 3.55 22.12 -43.02
CA GLN A 13 2.12 21.89 -42.79
C GLN A 13 1.32 21.44 -44.02
N SER A 14 1.91 21.37 -45.22
CA SER A 14 1.07 21.41 -46.45
C SER A 14 1.47 20.48 -47.60
N ALA A 15 2.14 19.35 -47.35
CA ALA A 15 2.36 18.33 -48.38
C ALA A 15 2.18 16.93 -47.77
N LEU A 16 0.95 16.53 -47.46
CA LEU A 16 0.16 15.70 -48.36
C LEU A 16 0.98 14.61 -49.06
N ALA A 17 0.95 13.46 -48.40
CA ALA A 17 0.54 12.20 -48.99
C ALA A 17 1.45 11.52 -50.03
N LYS A 18 1.50 10.19 -49.86
CA LYS A 18 1.93 9.17 -50.83
C LYS A 18 3.44 9.09 -51.03
N PHE A 19 4.06 8.06 -50.45
CA PHE A 19 4.56 6.94 -51.25
C PHE A 19 5.11 5.80 -50.37
N MET A 20 4.55 4.61 -50.62
CA MET A 20 5.15 3.26 -50.63
C MET A 20 6.29 2.88 -49.65
N MET A 21 5.98 1.86 -48.84
CA MET A 21 6.67 0.56 -48.74
C MET A 21 8.20 0.51 -48.78
N ALA A 22 8.77 -0.04 -47.70
CA ALA A 22 9.85 -1.04 -47.64
C ALA A 22 10.94 -0.66 -46.62
N GLY A 23 11.03 -1.43 -45.53
CA GLY A 23 12.10 -1.30 -44.54
C GLY A 23 11.66 -1.76 -43.16
N SER A 24 11.49 -3.07 -42.99
CA SER A 24 11.21 -3.67 -41.69
C SER A 24 12.44 -3.60 -40.78
N VAL A 25 12.61 -2.50 -40.05
CA VAL A 25 13.37 -2.48 -38.81
C VAL A 25 12.33 -2.54 -37.69
N LEU A 26 12.24 -3.68 -37.03
CA LEU A 26 11.38 -3.88 -35.87
C LEU A 26 11.97 -3.09 -34.69
N ALA A 27 11.80 -1.77 -34.69
CA ALA A 27 11.98 -0.97 -33.48
C ALA A 27 10.83 -1.35 -32.55
N ALA A 28 11.11 -2.23 -31.59
CA ALA A 28 10.23 -2.50 -30.47
C ALA A 28 9.99 -1.16 -29.77
N LEU A 29 8.86 -0.53 -30.09
CA LEU A 29 8.28 0.55 -29.34
C LEU A 29 7.96 -0.07 -27.97
N GLN A 30 8.90 0.02 -27.04
CA GLN A 30 8.59 -0.11 -25.62
C GLN A 30 7.59 0.99 -25.33
N ALA A 31 6.31 0.63 -25.42
CA ALA A 31 5.26 1.39 -24.81
C ALA A 31 5.70 1.55 -23.35
N ALA A 32 6.11 2.76 -22.98
CA ALA A 32 6.10 3.16 -21.59
C ALA A 32 4.63 3.10 -21.18
N GLN A 33 4.19 1.91 -20.77
CA GLN A 33 2.91 1.74 -20.14
C GLN A 33 2.95 2.71 -18.96
N PRO A 34 1.97 3.62 -18.82
CA PRO A 34 1.88 4.38 -17.59
C PRO A 34 1.89 3.34 -16.49
N ALA A 35 2.92 3.39 -15.63
CA ALA A 35 2.85 2.72 -14.35
C ALA A 35 1.63 3.37 -13.70
N PHE A 36 0.48 2.72 -13.83
CA PHE A 36 -0.70 3.06 -13.06
C PHE A 36 -0.18 2.98 -11.64
N ALA A 37 0.06 4.14 -11.02
CA ALA A 37 0.24 4.23 -9.59
C ALA A 37 -1.04 3.59 -9.06
N ALA A 38 -0.94 2.31 -8.66
CA ALA A 38 -2.07 1.59 -8.14
C ALA A 38 -2.59 2.47 -7.01
N SER A 39 -3.82 2.95 -7.14
CA SER A 39 -4.38 3.84 -6.13
C SER A 39 -4.41 3.03 -4.84
N CYS A 40 -3.53 3.35 -3.90
CA CYS A 40 -3.54 2.73 -2.58
C CYS A 40 -4.90 3.03 -1.97
N ASN A 41 -5.70 1.99 -1.80
CA ASN A 41 -7.01 2.07 -1.18
C ASN A 41 -7.15 0.83 -0.32
N TRP A 42 -7.83 0.96 0.81
CA TRP A 42 -8.10 -0.18 1.65
C TRP A 42 -8.99 -1.17 0.90
N SER A 43 -8.63 -2.44 0.99
CA SER A 43 -9.46 -3.54 0.52
C SER A 43 -9.50 -4.64 1.58
N ALA A 44 -10.53 -5.47 1.54
CA ALA A 44 -10.60 -6.70 2.35
C ALA A 44 -10.68 -7.90 1.41
N LYS A 45 -9.74 -8.83 1.51
CA LYS A 45 -9.60 -9.99 0.64
C LYS A 45 -9.25 -11.23 1.46
N MET A 46 -9.57 -12.41 0.92
CA MET A 46 -9.06 -13.66 1.44
C MET A 46 -7.60 -13.79 1.00
N GLU A 47 -6.71 -14.00 1.95
CA GLU A 47 -5.29 -14.26 1.77
C GLU A 47 -4.99 -15.63 2.36
N GLU A 48 -4.20 -16.45 1.66
CA GLU A 48 -3.78 -17.75 2.19
C GLU A 48 -2.70 -17.56 3.24
N ASP A 49 -2.91 -18.13 4.42
CA ASP A 49 -1.94 -18.23 5.49
C ASP A 49 -1.68 -19.72 5.79
N GLU A 50 -0.65 -20.06 6.57
CA GLU A 50 -0.29 -21.45 6.92
C GLU A 50 -1.46 -22.22 7.59
N GLY A 51 -2.41 -21.49 8.19
CA GLY A 51 -3.66 -22.02 8.77
C GLY A 51 -4.87 -22.01 7.84
N GLY A 52 -4.69 -21.67 6.56
CA GLY A 52 -5.73 -21.52 5.54
C GLY A 52 -6.10 -20.07 5.24
N SER A 53 -7.16 -19.91 4.46
CA SER A 53 -7.64 -18.62 3.95
C SER A 53 -8.13 -17.69 5.09
N VAL A 54 -7.48 -16.54 5.28
CA VAL A 54 -7.83 -15.50 6.26
C VAL A 54 -8.34 -14.23 5.57
N LEU A 55 -9.39 -13.61 6.12
CA LEU A 55 -9.84 -12.31 5.64
C LEU A 55 -8.93 -11.20 6.17
N THR A 56 -8.14 -10.59 5.29
CA THR A 56 -7.22 -9.50 5.59
C THR A 56 -7.75 -8.18 5.05
N ALA A 57 -7.72 -7.12 5.86
CA ALA A 57 -7.90 -5.75 5.40
C ALA A 57 -6.52 -5.10 5.23
N SER A 58 -6.20 -4.61 4.03
CA SER A 58 -4.86 -4.09 3.74
C SER A 58 -4.88 -2.84 2.87
N VAL A 59 -3.82 -2.05 2.99
CA VAL A 59 -3.55 -0.84 2.19
C VAL A 59 -2.04 -0.68 1.97
N CYS A 60 -1.64 -0.21 0.80
CA CYS A 60 -0.26 0.25 0.55
C CYS A 60 -0.08 1.72 0.94
N GLY A 61 1.15 2.15 1.12
CA GLY A 61 1.47 3.53 1.43
C GLY A 61 2.97 3.83 1.28
N GLY A 62 3.35 5.01 1.75
CA GLY A 62 4.70 5.52 1.53
C GLY A 62 4.95 6.02 0.10
N PRO A 63 6.10 6.65 -0.14
CA PRO A 63 6.40 7.35 -1.40
C PRO A 63 6.50 6.41 -2.61
N LYS A 64 6.72 5.11 -2.39
CA LYS A 64 6.83 4.09 -3.45
C LYS A 64 5.71 3.05 -3.40
N ALA A 65 4.68 3.26 -2.57
CA ALA A 65 3.61 2.29 -2.33
C ALA A 65 4.12 0.91 -1.88
N ASP A 66 5.26 0.87 -1.20
CA ASP A 66 5.98 -0.33 -0.75
C ASP A 66 5.80 -0.60 0.75
N ALA A 67 5.25 0.34 1.52
CA ALA A 67 4.86 0.12 2.90
C ALA A 67 3.42 -0.40 2.96
N HIS A 68 3.10 -1.25 3.93
CA HIS A 68 1.75 -1.84 4.04
C HIS A 68 1.24 -1.85 5.47
N LEU A 69 -0.03 -1.49 5.65
CA LEU A 69 -0.80 -1.81 6.86
C LEU A 69 -1.74 -2.94 6.55
N MET A 70 -1.74 -3.97 7.39
CA MET A 70 -2.59 -5.16 7.26
C MET A 70 -3.27 -5.42 8.60
N LEU A 71 -4.54 -5.78 8.56
CA LEU A 71 -5.32 -6.13 9.73
C LEU A 71 -6.01 -7.47 9.48
N VAL A 72 -5.72 -8.42 10.35
CA VAL A 72 -6.42 -9.71 10.46
C VAL A 72 -7.14 -9.79 11.79
N CYS A 73 -8.11 -10.69 11.90
CA CYS A 73 -8.74 -10.95 13.19
C CYS A 73 -9.25 -12.39 13.31
N PHE A 74 -8.51 -13.19 14.05
CA PHE A 74 -8.96 -14.50 14.54
C PHE A 74 -9.71 -14.29 15.85
N ASP A 75 -9.05 -14.37 17.01
CA ASP A 75 -9.67 -14.04 18.30
C ASP A 75 -9.66 -12.54 18.58
N LYS A 76 -8.51 -11.91 18.35
CA LYS A 76 -8.28 -10.48 18.56
C LYS A 76 -7.74 -9.84 17.28
N PRO A 77 -8.05 -8.56 17.03
CA PRO A 77 -7.48 -7.85 15.90
C PRO A 77 -5.96 -7.75 16.04
N VAL A 78 -5.23 -8.11 14.99
CA VAL A 78 -3.79 -7.95 14.91
C VAL A 78 -3.48 -7.01 13.75
N LEU A 79 -2.85 -5.89 14.06
CA LEU A 79 -2.33 -4.95 13.07
C LEU A 79 -0.88 -5.31 12.77
N SER A 80 -0.56 -5.48 11.50
CA SER A 80 0.80 -5.68 10.99
C SER A 80 1.21 -4.49 10.13
N TYR A 81 2.43 -4.03 10.31
CA TYR A 81 3.03 -2.92 9.57
C TYR A 81 4.33 -3.37 8.90
N ASP A 82 4.28 -3.46 7.58
CA ASP A 82 5.45 -3.57 6.72
C ASP A 82 6.01 -2.17 6.44
N LEU A 83 7.27 -1.95 6.82
CA LEU A 83 7.99 -0.70 6.62
C LEU A 83 8.38 -0.44 5.16
N GLY A 84 8.19 -1.41 4.26
CA GLY A 84 8.66 -1.34 2.89
C GLY A 84 10.17 -1.24 2.84
N GLY A 85 10.70 -0.34 2.00
CA GLY A 85 12.15 -0.16 1.84
C GLY A 85 12.92 0.14 3.14
N ALA A 86 12.27 0.67 4.19
CA ALA A 86 12.88 0.94 5.49
C ALA A 86 12.97 -0.30 6.42
N GLY A 87 12.31 -1.40 6.05
CA GLY A 87 12.30 -2.67 6.79
C GLY A 87 13.36 -3.68 6.34
N GLN A 88 14.30 -3.28 5.46
CA GLN A 88 15.35 -4.19 5.00
C GLN A 88 16.29 -4.55 6.16
N GLN A 89 16.22 -5.82 6.57
CA GLN A 89 17.08 -6.45 7.59
C GLN A 89 16.90 -5.87 9.01
N LEU A 90 15.88 -6.37 9.70
CA LEU A 90 15.62 -6.04 11.10
C LEU A 90 16.13 -7.15 12.02
N GLU A 91 16.70 -6.76 13.16
CA GLU A 91 17.16 -7.71 14.17
C GLU A 91 15.95 -8.36 14.87
N PRO A 92 15.92 -9.70 15.04
CA PRO A 92 14.85 -10.36 15.78
C PRO A 92 14.71 -9.85 17.22
N GLY A 93 13.47 -9.85 17.74
CA GLY A 93 13.19 -9.51 19.14
C GLY A 93 13.19 -8.00 19.46
N ILE A 94 13.22 -7.14 18.44
CA ILE A 94 13.06 -5.69 18.64
C ILE A 94 11.58 -5.30 18.73
N SER A 95 11.34 -4.20 19.42
CA SER A 95 10.06 -3.50 19.44
C SER A 95 10.27 -2.02 19.13
N ALA A 96 9.26 -1.34 18.62
CA ALA A 96 9.31 0.10 18.41
C ALA A 96 7.97 0.78 18.65
N SER A 97 8.02 2.04 19.07
CA SER A 97 6.83 2.88 19.22
C SER A 97 6.53 3.59 17.92
N PHE A 98 5.34 3.36 17.39
CA PHE A 98 4.82 4.02 16.20
C PHE A 98 3.67 4.95 16.59
N THR A 99 3.72 6.18 16.10
CA THR A 99 2.65 7.16 16.28
C THR A 99 1.81 7.23 15.01
N PHE A 100 0.53 6.90 15.14
CA PHE A 100 -0.47 6.97 14.09
C PHE A 100 -1.23 8.28 14.24
N LYS A 101 -1.16 9.15 13.23
CA LYS A 101 -1.82 10.45 13.23
C LYS A 101 -2.78 10.56 12.06
N GLY A 102 -4.03 10.89 12.32
CA GLY A 102 -5.07 11.08 11.30
C GLY A 102 -6.07 12.13 11.75
N GLY A 103 -6.27 13.16 10.93
CA GLY A 103 -7.01 14.37 11.33
C GLY A 103 -6.44 14.97 12.63
N ASP A 104 -7.30 15.25 13.60
CA ASP A 104 -6.93 15.79 14.92
C ASP A 104 -6.57 14.72 15.96
N LYS A 105 -6.52 13.44 15.55
CA LYS A 105 -6.25 12.31 16.45
C LYS A 105 -4.84 11.80 16.29
N SER A 106 -4.26 11.36 17.40
CA SER A 106 -2.97 10.69 17.46
C SER A 106 -3.03 9.52 18.45
N VAL A 107 -2.50 8.37 18.06
CA VAL A 107 -2.40 7.18 18.90
C VAL A 107 -1.00 6.59 18.75
N THR A 108 -0.28 6.45 19.85
CA THR A 108 1.03 5.78 19.86
C THR A 108 0.87 4.34 20.33
N LYS A 109 1.45 3.39 19.59
CA LYS A 109 1.47 1.97 19.94
C LYS A 109 2.90 1.44 19.89
N LYS A 110 3.23 0.61 20.88
CA LYS A 110 4.40 -0.25 20.79
C LYS A 110 4.02 -1.46 19.94
N LEU A 111 4.77 -1.69 18.86
CA LEU A 111 4.66 -2.88 18.02
C LEU A 111 5.91 -3.74 18.21
N ASP A 112 5.75 -5.05 18.16
CA ASP A 112 6.82 -6.04 18.27
C ASP A 112 7.15 -6.60 16.88
N LEU A 113 8.44 -6.84 16.60
CA LEU A 113 8.84 -7.38 15.30
C LEU A 113 8.54 -8.87 15.21
N GLU A 114 7.73 -9.24 14.22
CA GLU A 114 7.62 -10.59 13.72
C GLU A 114 8.72 -10.83 12.68
N ALA A 115 9.83 -11.41 13.13
CA ALA A 115 11.06 -11.52 12.34
C ALA A 115 10.94 -12.40 11.09
N MET A 116 9.94 -13.29 11.04
CA MET A 116 9.71 -14.16 9.89
C MET A 116 9.27 -13.39 8.65
N TYR A 117 8.41 -12.39 8.83
CA TYR A 117 7.90 -11.54 7.74
C TYR A 117 8.52 -10.13 7.72
N ASN A 118 9.32 -9.77 8.74
CA ASN A 118 9.83 -8.42 8.98
C ASN A 118 8.73 -7.36 9.18
N TYR A 119 7.61 -7.77 9.81
CA TYR A 119 6.50 -6.87 10.11
C TYR A 119 6.50 -6.50 11.58
N PHE A 120 6.19 -5.24 11.86
CA PHE A 120 5.86 -4.81 13.21
C PHE A 120 4.40 -5.11 13.49
N THR A 121 4.10 -5.84 14.55
CA THR A 121 2.75 -6.29 14.88
C THR A 121 2.28 -5.77 16.23
N ALA A 122 0.97 -5.57 16.37
CA ALA A 122 0.33 -5.29 17.65
C ALA A 122 -1.04 -5.98 17.71
N GLU A 123 -1.27 -6.72 18.79
CA GLU A 123 -2.58 -7.18 19.18
C GLU A 123 -3.38 -6.02 19.79
N LEU A 124 -4.62 -5.83 19.33
CA LEU A 124 -5.49 -4.74 19.72
C LEU A 124 -6.74 -5.28 20.43
N SER A 125 -7.38 -4.45 21.25
CA SER A 125 -8.77 -4.72 21.66
C SER A 125 -9.74 -4.36 20.52
N LYS A 126 -10.96 -4.92 20.54
CA LYS A 126 -11.98 -4.63 19.51
C LYS A 126 -12.41 -3.15 19.47
N ASP A 127 -12.26 -2.46 20.60
CA ASP A 127 -12.57 -1.06 20.82
C ASP A 127 -11.33 -0.16 20.83
N ASP A 128 -10.17 -0.67 20.41
CA ASP A 128 -8.92 0.07 20.46
C ASP A 128 -9.01 1.42 19.71
N PRO A 129 -8.56 2.54 20.29
CA PRO A 129 -8.63 3.84 19.66
C PRO A 129 -7.89 3.90 18.32
N LEU A 130 -6.87 3.05 18.09
CA LEU A 130 -6.20 2.95 16.80
C LEU A 130 -7.15 2.44 15.71
N LEU A 131 -8.01 1.46 16.00
CA LEU A 131 -9.03 0.99 15.04
C LEU A 131 -10.02 2.11 14.71
N GLY A 132 -10.40 2.92 15.71
CA GLY A 132 -11.24 4.09 15.50
C GLY A 132 -10.57 5.16 14.62
N LEU A 133 -9.26 5.35 14.76
CA LEU A 133 -8.47 6.26 13.93
C LEU A 133 -8.38 5.76 12.48
N LEU A 134 -8.00 4.49 12.29
CA LEU A 134 -7.83 3.89 10.96
C LEU A 134 -9.14 3.83 10.16
N ARG A 135 -10.30 3.77 10.83
CA ARG A 135 -11.62 3.84 10.18
C ARG A 135 -12.08 5.27 9.89
N GLY A 136 -11.20 6.25 10.05
CA GLY A 136 -11.44 7.67 9.77
C GLY A 136 -11.50 8.01 8.28
N LYS A 137 -11.15 9.26 7.96
CA LYS A 137 -11.12 9.81 6.59
C LYS A 137 -9.79 10.52 6.35
N GLY A 138 -9.47 10.80 5.09
CA GLY A 138 -8.20 11.41 4.70
C GLY A 138 -7.08 10.39 4.71
N ASP A 139 -5.94 10.75 5.27
CA ASP A 139 -4.77 9.88 5.38
C ASP A 139 -4.41 9.65 6.86
N VAL A 140 -3.76 8.51 7.13
CA VAL A 140 -3.05 8.27 8.38
C VAL A 140 -1.55 8.32 8.11
N THR A 141 -0.84 9.10 8.91
CA THR A 141 0.62 9.15 8.93
C THR A 141 1.11 8.29 10.08
N VAL A 142 2.06 7.40 9.81
CA VAL A 142 2.70 6.52 10.79
C VAL A 142 4.16 6.91 10.91
N THR A 143 4.58 7.34 12.10
CA THR A 143 5.95 7.79 12.37
C THR A 143 6.63 6.96 13.45
N ALA A 144 7.92 6.76 13.31
CA ALA A 144 8.80 6.28 14.37
C ALA A 144 10.21 6.85 14.20
N ASP A 145 10.86 7.21 15.30
CA ASP A 145 12.16 7.90 15.29
C ASP A 145 13.23 7.19 14.45
N LYS A 146 13.26 5.86 14.50
CA LYS A 146 14.24 5.03 13.77
C LYS A 146 13.82 4.70 12.33
N TYR A 147 12.53 4.73 12.03
CA TYR A 147 11.97 4.16 10.79
C TYR A 147 11.35 5.22 9.86
N GLY A 148 11.39 6.49 10.28
CA GLY A 148 10.87 7.59 9.49
C GLY A 148 9.35 7.64 9.51
N GLU A 149 8.79 8.03 8.37
CA GLU A 149 7.37 8.32 8.21
C GLU A 149 6.83 7.67 6.93
N ASN A 150 5.67 7.04 7.04
CA ASN A 150 4.85 6.64 5.89
C ASN A 150 3.43 7.16 6.04
N SER A 151 2.80 7.49 4.91
CA SER A 151 1.39 7.90 4.87
C SER A 151 0.56 6.87 4.11
N PHE A 152 -0.65 6.62 4.60
CA PHE A 152 -1.59 5.66 4.06
C PHE A 152 -2.96 6.31 3.88
N PRO A 153 -3.57 6.21 2.69
CA PRO A 153 -4.92 6.70 2.50
C PRO A 153 -5.92 5.87 3.31
N LEU A 154 -6.91 6.53 3.91
CA LEU A 154 -8.01 5.89 4.63
C LEU A 154 -9.23 5.65 3.73
N THR A 155 -9.10 5.89 2.43
CA THR A 155 -10.16 5.57 1.47
C THR A 155 -10.48 4.09 1.51
N GLY A 156 -11.75 3.76 1.81
CA GLY A 156 -12.25 2.39 1.95
C GLY A 156 -11.99 1.72 3.31
N SER A 157 -11.22 2.35 4.20
CA SER A 157 -10.72 1.71 5.43
C SER A 157 -11.85 1.24 6.34
N SER A 158 -12.86 2.09 6.57
CA SER A 158 -13.98 1.75 7.45
C SER A 158 -14.75 0.51 6.97
N ALA A 159 -14.89 0.33 5.66
CA ALA A 159 -15.59 -0.83 5.10
C ALA A 159 -14.72 -2.09 5.18
N ALA A 160 -13.44 -1.99 4.80
CA ALA A 160 -12.51 -3.12 4.84
C ALA A 160 -12.27 -3.63 6.27
N ILE A 161 -11.88 -2.73 7.18
CA ILE A 161 -11.67 -3.05 8.60
C ILE A 161 -12.96 -3.57 9.23
N GLY A 162 -14.11 -2.98 8.92
CA GLY A 162 -15.40 -3.44 9.42
C GLY A 162 -15.72 -4.89 9.05
N LYS A 163 -15.36 -5.33 7.83
CA LYS A 163 -15.53 -6.72 7.39
C LYS A 163 -14.65 -7.69 8.19
N VAL A 164 -13.38 -7.33 8.43
CA VAL A 164 -12.45 -8.14 9.25
C VAL A 164 -12.94 -8.22 10.70
N LEU A 165 -13.30 -7.09 11.29
CA LEU A 165 -13.76 -7.05 12.69
C LEU A 165 -15.04 -7.86 12.91
N ALA A 166 -15.88 -7.99 11.88
CA ALA A 166 -17.07 -8.83 11.94
C ALA A 166 -16.77 -10.34 12.00
N GLN A 167 -15.54 -10.78 11.69
CA GLN A 167 -15.10 -12.18 11.81
C GLN A 167 -14.41 -12.48 13.15
N CYS A 168 -14.01 -11.46 13.92
CA CYS A 168 -13.31 -11.65 15.19
C CYS A 168 -14.06 -12.52 16.21
N GLY A 169 -13.42 -13.58 16.68
CA GLY A 169 -13.92 -14.54 17.66
C GLY A 169 -14.91 -15.54 17.06
N LYS A 170 -15.13 -15.48 15.74
CA LYS A 170 -15.72 -16.57 14.98
C LYS A 170 -14.53 -17.38 14.51
N GLY A 171 -14.04 -18.27 15.38
CA GLY A 171 -12.96 -19.20 15.02
C GLY A 171 -13.22 -19.82 13.65
N SER A 172 -12.15 -20.15 12.92
CA SER A 172 -12.24 -20.79 11.60
C SER A 172 -13.29 -21.90 11.64
N ALA A 173 -14.44 -21.63 11.02
CA ALA A 173 -15.44 -22.66 10.74
C ALA A 173 -14.87 -23.49 9.59
N GLY A 174 -13.91 -24.35 9.91
CA GLY A 174 -13.29 -25.32 9.01
C GLY A 174 -13.40 -26.70 9.64
N GLU A 175 -14.34 -27.48 9.11
CA GLU A 175 -14.56 -28.93 9.23
C GLU A 175 -14.52 -29.59 10.63
N ALA A 176 -15.72 -29.81 11.20
CA ALA A 176 -15.98 -30.96 12.04
C ALA A 176 -17.13 -31.75 11.40
N ASP A 177 -16.77 -32.74 10.58
CA ASP A 177 -17.56 -33.95 10.28
C ASP A 177 -16.60 -35.12 10.02
#